data_AF-A0A5R2MTV0-F1
#
_entry.id   AF-A0A5R2MTV0-F1
#
_cell.length_a   1.000
_cell.length_b   1.000
_cell.length_c   1.000
_cell.angle_alpha   90.00
_cell.angle_beta   90.00
_cell.angle_gamma   90.00
#
_symmetry.space_group_name_H-M   'P 1'
#
loop_
_entity.id
_entity.type
_entity.pdbx_description
1 polymer ?
#
loop_
_entity_poly.entity_id
_entity_poly.type
_entity_poly.pdbx_seq_one_letter_code
_entity_poly.pdbx_strand_id
1 'polypeptide(L)'
;AISGIAFVTAPNKFEALAAHDSMVFSHGAINAAAAALFKIANDIRFLGSGPRSGLGELSLPENEPGSSIMPGKVNPTQCEALTQVCVQVFGNNAGEGQRG
;
A
#
# COMPACT_ATOMS: atom_id res chain seq x y z
N ALA A 1 -25.46 -10.64 20.12
CA ALA A 1 -25.43 -9.94 18.82
C ALA A 1 -24.67 -10.81 17.82
N ILE A 2 -25.10 -10.85 16.55
CA ILE A 2 -24.55 -11.78 15.53
C ILE A 2 -23.09 -11.46 15.15
N SER A 3 -22.71 -10.18 15.12
CA SER A 3 -21.38 -9.73 14.68
C SER A 3 -20.31 -9.65 15.77
N GLY A 4 -20.68 -9.63 17.06
CA GLY A 4 -19.74 -9.36 18.16
C GLY A 4 -19.20 -7.93 18.23
N ILE A 5 -19.64 -7.02 17.35
CA ILE A 5 -19.23 -5.62 17.29
C ILE A 5 -20.35 -4.72 17.81
N ALA A 6 -19.99 -3.67 18.56
CA ALA A 6 -20.92 -2.70 19.13
C ALA A 6 -21.39 -1.67 18.09
N PHE A 7 -22.31 -2.07 17.21
CA PHE A 7 -22.96 -1.13 16.28
C PHE A 7 -23.95 -0.23 17.00
N VAL A 8 -23.91 1.06 16.68
CA VAL A 8 -24.84 2.06 17.19
C VAL A 8 -25.51 2.79 16.03
N THR A 9 -26.69 3.33 16.30
CA THR A 9 -27.46 4.10 15.32
C THR A 9 -26.85 5.50 15.17
N ALA A 10 -26.64 5.96 13.94
CA ALA A 10 -26.17 7.33 13.70
C ALA A 10 -27.12 8.36 14.35
N PRO A 11 -26.59 9.39 15.05
CA PRO A 11 -27.39 10.38 15.76
C PRO A 11 -28.20 11.29 14.83
N ASN A 12 -27.70 11.53 13.61
CA ASN A 12 -28.40 12.24 12.55
C ASN A 12 -28.53 11.33 11.31
N LYS A 13 -29.75 11.04 10.89
CA LYS A 13 -30.02 10.19 9.71
C LYS A 13 -29.88 10.93 8.40
N PHE A 14 -30.09 12.25 8.39
CA PHE A 14 -29.96 13.06 7.18
C PHE A 14 -28.50 13.15 6.76
N GLU A 15 -27.59 13.40 7.72
CA GLU A 15 -26.14 13.42 7.45
C GLU A 15 -25.66 12.05 6.94
N ALA A 16 -25.98 10.97 7.66
CA ALA A 16 -25.57 9.61 7.28
C ALA A 16 -26.12 9.12 5.93
N LEU A 17 -27.13 9.77 5.38
CA LEU A 17 -27.69 9.49 4.04
C LEU A 17 -27.18 10.44 2.97
N ALA A 18 -26.90 11.70 3.33
CA ALA A 18 -26.52 12.74 2.39
C ALA A 18 -25.01 12.77 2.09
N ALA A 19 -24.18 12.33 3.04
CA ALA A 19 -22.73 12.34 2.94
C ALA A 19 -22.11 11.03 3.47
N HIS A 20 -20.89 10.77 3.02
CA HIS A 20 -20.10 9.60 3.44
C HIS A 20 -18.76 10.00 4.07
N ASP A 21 -18.77 11.05 4.88
CA ASP A 21 -17.58 11.65 5.52
C ASP A 21 -16.75 10.63 6.30
N SER A 22 -17.41 9.70 7.00
CA SER A 22 -16.74 8.63 7.75
C SER A 22 -15.93 7.69 6.85
N MET A 23 -16.38 7.44 5.62
CA MET A 23 -15.67 6.65 4.62
C MET A 23 -14.48 7.43 4.08
N VAL A 24 -14.68 8.71 3.70
CA VAL A 24 -13.60 9.60 3.23
C VAL A 24 -12.48 9.72 4.28
N PHE A 25 -12.84 9.91 5.56
CA PHE A 25 -11.86 9.97 6.65
C PHE A 25 -11.11 8.65 6.82
N SER A 26 -11.84 7.52 6.83
CA SER A 26 -11.25 6.19 7.00
C SER A 26 -10.26 5.88 5.87
N HIS A 27 -10.63 6.22 4.63
CA HIS A 27 -9.77 5.98 3.48
C HIS A 27 -8.58 6.94 3.43
N GLY A 28 -8.71 8.17 3.93
CA GLY A 28 -7.59 9.07 4.18
C GLY A 28 -6.55 8.48 5.14
N ALA A 29 -6.98 7.77 6.18
CA ALA A 29 -6.07 7.05 7.08
C ALA A 29 -5.35 5.89 6.37
N ILE A 30 -6.07 5.14 5.51
CA ILE A 30 -5.49 4.07 4.67
C ILE A 30 -4.45 4.67 3.69
N ASN A 31 -4.74 5.82 3.10
CA ASN A 31 -3.84 6.53 2.20
C ASN A 31 -2.54 6.95 2.90
N ALA A 32 -2.63 7.42 4.15
CA ALA A 32 -1.45 7.73 4.96
C ALA A 32 -0.59 6.49 5.26
N ALA A 33 -1.22 5.36 5.59
CA ALA A 33 -0.52 4.08 5.77
C ALA A 33 0.15 3.61 4.45
N ALA A 34 -0.53 3.76 3.31
CA ALA A 34 0.03 3.44 2.00
C ALA A 34 1.25 4.32 1.66
N ALA A 35 1.27 5.59 2.04
CA ALA A 35 2.43 6.46 1.85
C ALA A 35 3.66 5.98 2.65
N ALA A 36 3.45 5.56 3.91
CA ALA A 36 4.51 4.98 4.73
C ALA A 36 5.05 3.67 4.13
N LEU A 37 4.15 2.77 3.71
CA LEU A 37 4.52 1.50 3.06
C LEU A 37 5.27 1.71 1.74
N PHE A 38 4.82 2.67 0.92
CA PHE A 38 5.48 3.02 -0.31
C PHE A 38 6.93 3.46 -0.06
N LYS A 39 7.17 4.29 0.95
CA LYS A 39 8.52 4.72 1.33
C LYS A 39 9.37 3.53 1.78
N ILE A 40 8.85 2.69 2.68
CA ILE A 40 9.56 1.50 3.20
C ILE A 40 9.96 0.57 2.04
N ALA A 41 9.03 0.27 1.13
CA ALA A 41 9.30 -0.57 -0.03
C ALA A 41 10.38 0.02 -0.96
N ASN A 42 10.36 1.34 -1.15
CA ASN A 42 11.36 2.05 -1.95
C ASN A 42 12.75 2.03 -1.31
N ASP A 43 12.85 2.20 0.01
CA ASP A 43 14.12 2.09 0.72
C ASP A 43 14.68 0.68 0.62
N ILE A 44 13.87 -0.35 0.89
CA ILE A 44 14.32 -1.75 0.84
C ILE A 44 14.85 -2.11 -0.54
N ARG A 45 14.12 -1.78 -1.62
CA ARG A 45 14.59 -2.08 -2.99
C ARG A 45 15.84 -1.30 -3.37
N PHE A 46 16.03 -0.09 -2.83
CA PHE A 46 17.19 0.74 -3.12
C PHE A 46 18.43 0.25 -2.37
N LEU A 47 18.29 -0.06 -1.08
CA LEU A 47 19.34 -0.67 -0.25
C LEU A 47 19.72 -2.06 -0.74
N GLY A 48 18.77 -2.82 -1.28
CA GLY A 48 19.01 -4.13 -1.91
C GLY A 48 19.48 -4.08 -3.37
N SER A 49 19.72 -2.89 -3.93
CA SER A 49 20.18 -2.76 -5.32
C SER A 49 21.61 -3.30 -5.49
N GLY A 50 21.88 -4.01 -6.59
CA GLY A 50 23.16 -4.71 -6.77
C GLY A 50 23.12 -5.69 -7.93
N PRO A 51 24.05 -6.67 -8.01
CA PRO A 51 25.02 -7.06 -6.97
C PRO A 51 26.38 -6.35 -7.04
N ARG A 52 26.68 -5.59 -8.10
CA ARG A 52 27.99 -4.92 -8.26
C ARG A 52 27.92 -3.40 -8.45
N SER A 53 26.81 -2.90 -8.98
CA SER A 53 26.63 -1.49 -9.36
C SER A 53 25.46 -0.82 -8.63
N GLY A 54 25.19 -1.24 -7.39
CA GLY A 54 24.17 -0.69 -6.51
C GLY A 54 24.71 -0.51 -5.09
N LEU A 55 23.83 -0.31 -4.11
CA LEU A 55 24.24 -0.15 -2.70
C LEU A 55 24.64 -1.50 -2.07
N GLY A 56 23.85 -2.55 -2.28
CA GLY A 56 24.12 -3.90 -1.77
C GLY A 56 24.12 -4.03 -0.25
N GLU A 57 23.48 -3.11 0.47
CA GLU A 57 23.43 -3.09 1.93
C GLU A 57 22.47 -4.13 2.52
N LEU A 58 21.43 -4.50 1.76
CA LEU A 58 20.49 -5.57 2.12
C LEU A 58 20.56 -6.72 1.11
N SER A 59 20.51 -7.96 1.61
CA SER A 59 20.32 -9.15 0.79
C SER A 59 18.84 -9.52 0.78
N LEU A 60 18.21 -9.43 -0.38
CA LEU A 60 16.80 -9.76 -0.55
C LEU A 60 16.62 -11.26 -0.84
N PRO A 61 15.56 -11.92 -0.32
CA PRO A 61 15.26 -13.30 -0.66
C PRO A 61 15.00 -13.50 -2.16
N GLU A 62 15.60 -14.53 -2.75
CA GLU A 62 15.33 -14.93 -4.14
C GLU A 62 14.08 -15.80 -4.20
N ASN A 63 12.91 -15.16 -4.38
CA ASN A 63 11.61 -15.84 -4.37
C ASN A 63 11.16 -16.32 -5.76
N GLU A 64 11.62 -15.66 -6.82
CA GLU A 64 11.43 -16.11 -8.19
C GLU A 64 12.80 -16.30 -8.87
N PRO A 65 12.97 -17.29 -9.77
CA PRO A 65 14.19 -17.41 -10.55
C PRO A 65 14.45 -16.09 -11.27
N GLY A 66 15.63 -15.51 -11.03
CA GLY A 66 16.12 -14.41 -11.83
C GLY A 66 16.19 -14.78 -13.32
N SER A 67 16.55 -13.82 -14.17
CA SER A 67 16.77 -14.12 -15.58
C SER A 67 17.81 -15.25 -15.71
N SER A 68 17.48 -16.31 -16.45
CA SER A 68 18.31 -17.52 -16.60
C SER A 68 19.72 -17.25 -17.17
N ILE A 69 19.94 -16.07 -17.76
CA ILE A 69 21.22 -15.61 -18.29
C ILE A 69 22.08 -14.84 -17.27
N MET A 70 21.49 -14.37 -16.15
CA MET A 70 22.16 -13.51 -15.16
C MET A 70 22.19 -14.16 -13.77
N PRO A 71 23.22 -14.99 -13.48
CA PRO A 71 23.41 -15.58 -12.15
C PRO A 71 23.54 -14.51 -11.07
N GLY A 72 22.80 -14.67 -9.97
CA GLY A 72 22.82 -13.74 -8.83
C GLY A 72 22.00 -12.45 -9.02
N LYS A 73 21.25 -12.31 -10.12
CA LYS A 73 20.28 -11.21 -10.26
C LYS A 73 18.99 -11.56 -9.52
N VAL A 74 18.78 -10.92 -8.38
CA VAL A 74 17.53 -10.99 -7.61
C VAL A 74 16.75 -9.70 -7.81
N ASN A 75 15.52 -9.79 -8.29
CA ASN A 75 14.64 -8.61 -8.43
C ASN A 75 13.81 -8.43 -7.14
N PRO A 76 13.57 -7.18 -6.70
CA PRO A 76 12.75 -6.89 -5.51
C PRO A 76 11.24 -6.94 -5.81
N THR A 77 10.76 -8.05 -6.41
CA THR A 77 9.40 -8.21 -6.95
C THR A 77 8.29 -7.92 -5.93
N GLN A 78 8.50 -8.30 -4.67
CA GLN A 78 7.55 -8.03 -3.60
C GLN A 78 7.47 -6.54 -3.25
N CYS A 79 8.60 -5.82 -3.31
CA CYS A 79 8.61 -4.37 -3.15
C CYS A 79 7.92 -3.69 -4.35
N GLU A 80 8.14 -4.20 -5.57
CA GLU A 80 7.48 -3.71 -6.78
C GLU A 80 5.96 -3.87 -6.67
N ALA A 81 5.47 -5.06 -6.31
CA ALA A 81 4.05 -5.34 -6.11
C ALA A 81 3.46 -4.43 -5.01
N LEU A 82 4.14 -4.28 -3.87
CA LEU A 82 3.68 -3.39 -2.79
C LEU A 82 3.57 -1.94 -3.27
N THR A 83 4.55 -1.44 -4.03
CA THR A 83 4.49 -0.07 -4.57
C THR A 83 3.34 0.13 -5.56
N GLN A 84 3.02 -0.88 -6.39
CA GLN A 84 1.86 -0.84 -7.28
C GLN A 84 0.54 -0.77 -6.50
N VAL A 85 0.37 -1.57 -5.45
CA VAL A 85 -0.81 -1.52 -4.59
C VAL A 85 -0.93 -0.15 -3.90
N CYS A 86 0.16 0.42 -3.41
CA CYS A 86 0.13 1.75 -2.79
C CYS A 86 -0.32 2.83 -3.78
N VAL A 87 0.16 2.80 -5.03
CA VAL A 87 -0.29 3.74 -6.08
C VAL A 87 -1.76 3.54 -6.40
N GLN A 88 -2.26 2.31 -6.42
CA GLN A 88 -3.69 2.03 -6.59
C GLN A 88 -4.51 2.63 -5.43
N VAL A 89 -4.05 2.52 -4.19
CA VAL A 89 -4.71 3.14 -3.02
C VAL A 89 -4.76 4.67 -3.16
N PHE A 90 -3.67 5.30 -3.61
CA PHE A 90 -3.64 6.74 -3.85
C PHE A 90 -4.67 7.17 -4.91
N GLY A 91 -4.78 6.40 -6.00
CA GLY A 91 -5.79 6.61 -7.03
C GLY A 91 -7.21 6.42 -6.50
N ASN A 92 -7.46 5.36 -5.73
CA ASN A 92 -8.75 5.13 -5.09
C ASN A 92 -9.13 6.28 -4.15
N ASN A 93 -8.18 6.80 -3.38
CA ASN A 93 -8.43 7.93 -2.47
C ASN A 93 -8.81 9.21 -3.20
N ALA A 94 -8.13 9.51 -4.30
CA ALA A 94 -8.51 10.64 -5.15
C ALA A 94 -9.91 10.45 -5.75
N GLY A 95 -10.27 9.20 -6.12
CA GLY A 95 -11.61 8.88 -6.63
C GLY A 95 -12.73 8.97 -5.59
N GLU A 96 -12.49 8.53 -4.35
CA GLU A 96 -13.46 8.62 -3.25
C GLU A 96 -13.70 10.07 -2.83
N GLY A 97 -12.65 10.91 -2.76
CA GLY A 97 -12.79 12.33 -2.45
C GLY A 97 -13.64 13.13 -3.46
N GLN A 98 -13.89 12.58 -4.66
CA GLN A 98 -14.78 13.17 -5.67
C GLN A 98 -16.23 12.65 -5.60
N ARG A 99 -16.50 11.63 -4.76
CA ARG A 99 -17.80 10.95 -4.65
C ARG A 99 -18.47 11.13 -3.29
N GLY A 100 -17.74 11.69 -2.32
CA GLY A 100 -18.24 12.05 -0.99
C GLY A 100 -19.14 13.27 -1.00
#